data_AF-A0A0P7FPV6-F1
#
_entry.id   AF-A0A0P7FPV6-F1
#
_cell.length_a   1.000
_cell.length_b   1.000
_cell.length_c   1.000
_cell.angle_alpha   90.00
_cell.angle_beta   90.00
_cell.angle_gamma   90.00
#
_symmetry.space_group_name_H-M   'P 1'
#
loop_
_entity.id
_entity.type
_entity.pdbx_description
1 polymer ?
#
loop_
_entity_poly.entity_id
_entity_poly.type
_entity_poly.pdbx_seq_one_letter_code
_entity_poly.pdbx_strand_id
1 'polypeptide(L)'
;MTGTTDVAAEASAGTEWVRPTWQEVVETHSAKVYRLAYRLTGNKHDAEDLTQEVFVRVFRSLANFQPGTLDGWLHRITTNLFLDQARRRSRIRFDGMSEEAESRLPSQGPGPERSFEFNNLDVDIQRALEELPPDFRAAVVLCDLEGLSYDEVANALGVKLGTVRSRIHRGRSMLKEKLAHRDPAQRRTPAVGLKIPRVAGAG
;
A
#
# COMPACT_ATOMS: atom_id res chain seq x y z
N MET A 1 23.96 -22.61 -61.35
CA MET A 1 23.62 -23.25 -60.06
C MET A 1 22.95 -22.21 -59.19
N THR A 2 21.62 -22.21 -59.21
CA THR A 2 20.73 -21.38 -58.41
C THR A 2 20.48 -22.04 -57.05
N GLY A 3 20.39 -21.22 -56.01
CA GLY A 3 19.54 -21.48 -54.84
C GLY A 3 20.23 -22.08 -53.62
N THR A 4 20.24 -21.32 -52.53
CA THR A 4 19.86 -21.71 -51.16
C THR A 4 19.90 -20.41 -50.33
N THR A 5 18.86 -19.56 -50.43
CA THR A 5 17.82 -19.35 -49.40
C THR A 5 18.36 -18.96 -48.02
N ASP A 6 18.40 -17.65 -47.82
CA ASP A 6 18.28 -16.95 -46.55
C ASP A 6 16.91 -17.30 -45.92
N VAL A 7 16.92 -18.03 -44.80
CA VAL A 7 15.72 -18.35 -44.02
C VAL A 7 16.06 -18.20 -42.54
N ALA A 8 16.17 -16.97 -42.07
CA ALA A 8 16.24 -16.70 -40.63
C ALA A 8 15.69 -15.32 -40.24
N ALA A 9 14.65 -14.84 -40.92
CA ALA A 9 14.06 -13.53 -40.61
C ALA A 9 12.54 -13.51 -40.76
N GLU A 10 11.82 -14.47 -40.16
CA GLU A 10 10.36 -14.37 -40.06
C GLU A 10 9.84 -15.16 -38.86
N ALA A 11 9.71 -14.48 -37.71
CA ALA A 11 8.63 -14.69 -36.73
C ALA A 11 8.85 -13.81 -35.48
N SER A 12 8.53 -12.52 -35.57
CA SER A 12 7.93 -11.81 -34.44
C SER A 12 6.69 -11.08 -34.96
N ALA A 13 5.64 -11.86 -35.22
CA ALA A 13 4.30 -11.30 -35.42
C ALA A 13 3.96 -10.51 -34.16
N GLY A 14 4.02 -9.18 -34.25
CA GLY A 14 3.70 -8.29 -33.16
C GLY A 14 2.23 -8.47 -32.78
N THR A 15 1.97 -8.94 -31.57
CA THR A 15 0.63 -8.92 -31.00
C THR A 15 0.12 -7.48 -31.06
N GLU A 16 -0.91 -7.24 -31.87
CA GLU A 16 -1.58 -5.95 -31.92
C GLU A 16 -2.06 -5.61 -30.51
N TRP A 17 -1.55 -4.51 -29.96
CA TRP A 17 -1.91 -4.11 -28.60
C TRP A 17 -3.38 -3.68 -28.59
N VAL A 18 -4.19 -4.43 -27.85
CA VAL A 18 -5.60 -4.10 -27.62
C VAL A 18 -5.71 -3.37 -26.29
N ARG A 19 -6.32 -2.19 -26.31
CA ARG A 19 -6.64 -1.44 -25.10
C ARG A 19 -7.71 -2.19 -24.29
N PRO A 20 -7.55 -2.31 -22.96
CA PRO A 20 -8.60 -2.89 -22.12
C PRO A 20 -9.84 -1.99 -22.09
N THR A 21 -11.01 -2.60 -22.13
CA THR A 21 -12.29 -1.92 -21.97
C THR A 21 -12.47 -1.43 -20.54
N TRP A 22 -13.37 -0.45 -20.35
CA TRP A 22 -13.72 0.02 -19.00
C TRP A 22 -14.20 -1.12 -18.08
N GLN A 23 -15.04 -2.01 -18.62
CA GLN A 23 -15.60 -3.12 -17.86
C GLN A 23 -14.52 -4.08 -17.38
N GLU A 24 -13.60 -4.49 -18.27
CA GLU A 24 -12.47 -5.37 -17.91
C GLU A 24 -11.58 -4.74 -16.83
N VAL A 25 -11.32 -3.44 -16.93
CA VAL A 25 -10.52 -2.71 -15.92
C VAL A 25 -11.20 -2.74 -14.56
N VAL A 26 -12.50 -2.45 -14.50
CA VAL A 26 -13.26 -2.45 -13.25
C VAL A 26 -13.34 -3.86 -12.66
N GLU A 27 -13.75 -4.86 -13.44
CA GLU A 27 -13.91 -6.24 -12.96
C GLU A 27 -12.59 -6.81 -12.43
N THR A 28 -11.49 -6.54 -13.11
CA THR A 28 -10.19 -7.14 -12.77
C THR A 28 -9.46 -6.38 -11.66
N HIS A 29 -9.61 -5.05 -11.58
CA HIS A 29 -8.75 -4.23 -10.72
C HIS A 29 -9.44 -3.56 -9.53
N SER A 30 -10.79 -3.55 -9.45
CA SER A 30 -11.49 -2.88 -8.34
C SER A 30 -11.04 -3.35 -6.97
N ALA A 31 -10.96 -4.68 -6.78
CA ALA A 31 -10.52 -5.23 -5.51
C ALA A 31 -9.04 -4.91 -5.20
N LYS A 32 -8.17 -4.87 -6.21
CA LYS A 32 -6.76 -4.51 -6.05
C LYS A 32 -6.60 -3.04 -5.64
N VAL A 33 -7.26 -2.13 -6.37
CA VAL A 33 -7.23 -0.69 -6.09
C VAL A 33 -7.77 -0.40 -4.70
N TYR A 34 -8.90 -1.01 -4.33
CA TYR A 34 -9.47 -0.85 -2.99
C TYR A 34 -8.53 -1.34 -1.89
N ARG A 35 -7.89 -2.50 -2.04
CA ARG A 35 -6.92 -2.99 -1.06
C ARG A 35 -5.72 -2.06 -0.91
N LEU A 36 -5.17 -1.56 -2.02
CA LEU A 36 -4.08 -0.59 -1.98
C LEU A 36 -4.53 0.72 -1.29
N ALA A 37 -5.70 1.23 -1.66
CA ALA A 37 -6.29 2.41 -1.04
C ALA A 37 -6.44 2.21 0.48
N TYR A 38 -6.98 1.07 0.91
CA TYR A 38 -7.13 0.74 2.33
C TYR A 38 -5.80 0.65 3.08
N ARG A 39 -4.77 0.01 2.49
CA ARG A 39 -3.42 -0.05 3.08
C ARG A 39 -2.80 1.36 3.24
N LEU A 40 -3.14 2.28 2.35
CA LEU A 40 -2.66 3.66 2.39
C LEU A 40 -3.44 4.52 3.39
N THR A 41 -4.77 4.42 3.42
CA THR A 41 -5.64 5.31 4.21
C THR A 41 -5.91 4.81 5.62
N GLY A 42 -6.01 3.49 5.79
CA GLY A 42 -6.25 2.79 7.05
C GLY A 42 -7.68 2.75 7.56
N ASN A 43 -8.60 3.40 6.87
CA ASN A 43 -10.02 3.32 7.19
C ASN A 43 -10.85 3.09 5.93
N LYS A 44 -12.00 2.43 6.12
CA LYS A 44 -12.89 2.00 5.05
C LYS A 44 -13.43 3.19 4.23
N HIS A 45 -13.89 4.24 4.90
CA HIS A 45 -14.49 5.39 4.22
C HIS A 45 -13.49 6.12 3.31
N ASP A 46 -12.31 6.48 3.82
CA ASP A 46 -11.28 7.10 3.00
C ASP A 46 -10.80 6.17 1.86
N ALA A 47 -10.79 4.85 2.09
CA ALA A 47 -10.43 3.88 1.06
C ALA A 47 -11.47 3.81 -0.06
N GLU A 48 -12.76 3.80 0.29
CA GLU A 48 -13.88 3.85 -0.66
C GLU A 48 -13.83 5.12 -1.50
N ASP A 49 -13.67 6.28 -0.84
CA ASP A 49 -13.58 7.59 -1.49
C ASP A 49 -12.38 7.67 -2.45
N LEU A 50 -11.19 7.25 -1.97
CA LEU A 50 -9.99 7.22 -2.80
C LEU A 50 -10.15 6.27 -3.99
N THR A 51 -10.77 5.10 -3.80
CA THR A 51 -11.02 4.13 -4.88
C THR A 51 -11.94 4.73 -5.95
N GLN A 52 -13.02 5.39 -5.54
CA GLN A 52 -13.92 6.07 -6.46
C GLN A 52 -13.18 7.16 -7.25
N GLU A 53 -12.38 7.99 -6.58
CA GLU A 53 -11.61 9.05 -7.23
C GLU A 53 -10.61 8.48 -8.25
N VAL A 54 -9.95 7.35 -7.93
CA VAL A 54 -9.08 6.61 -8.86
C VAL A 54 -9.86 6.19 -10.10
N PHE A 55 -11.00 5.53 -9.94
CA PHE A 55 -11.78 5.02 -11.06
C PHE A 55 -12.37 6.13 -11.94
N VAL A 56 -12.75 7.27 -11.35
CA VAL A 56 -13.13 8.47 -12.10
C VAL A 56 -11.96 8.99 -12.95
N ARG A 57 -10.74 9.01 -12.40
CA ARG A 57 -9.52 9.42 -13.14
C ARG A 57 -9.21 8.45 -14.27
N VAL A 58 -9.30 7.15 -14.01
CA VAL A 58 -9.06 6.08 -14.98
C VAL A 58 -10.07 6.17 -16.11
N PHE A 59 -11.37 6.26 -15.83
CA PHE A 59 -12.41 6.38 -16.85
C PHE A 59 -12.14 7.53 -17.84
N ARG A 60 -11.77 8.71 -17.31
CA ARG A 60 -11.47 9.90 -18.11
C ARG A 60 -10.21 9.78 -18.97
N SER A 61 -9.29 8.89 -18.62
CA SER A 61 -7.96 8.80 -19.24
C SER A 61 -7.68 7.48 -19.94
N LEU A 62 -8.53 6.46 -19.78
CA LEU A 62 -8.41 5.15 -20.39
C LEU A 62 -8.36 5.25 -21.93
N ALA A 63 -9.10 6.18 -22.50
CA ALA A 63 -9.10 6.46 -23.94
C ALA A 63 -7.75 6.97 -24.49
N ASN A 64 -6.82 7.37 -23.62
CA ASN A 64 -5.47 7.82 -23.96
C ASN A 64 -4.38 6.93 -23.35
N PHE A 65 -4.76 5.85 -22.67
CA PHE A 65 -3.81 4.89 -22.14
C PHE A 65 -2.98 4.30 -23.30
N GLN A 66 -1.69 4.15 -23.05
CA GLN A 66 -0.70 3.62 -23.98
C GLN A 66 -0.17 2.28 -23.44
N PRO A 67 0.32 1.39 -24.32
CA PRO A 67 0.87 0.09 -23.91
C PRO A 67 1.89 0.22 -22.78
N GLY A 68 1.68 -0.55 -21.70
CA GLY A 68 2.46 -0.55 -20.46
C GLY A 68 1.77 -1.41 -19.40
N THR A 69 2.28 -1.43 -18.17
CA THR A 69 1.63 -2.20 -17.09
C THR A 69 0.43 -1.42 -16.54
N LEU A 70 -0.78 -1.93 -16.79
CA LEU A 70 -2.02 -1.35 -16.25
C LEU A 70 -1.96 -1.26 -14.71
N ASP A 71 -1.43 -2.30 -14.04
CA ASP A 71 -1.20 -2.31 -12.59
C ASP A 71 -0.26 -1.17 -12.15
N GLY A 72 0.85 -0.94 -12.86
CA GLY A 72 1.77 0.17 -12.56
C GLY A 72 1.14 1.55 -12.73
N TRP A 73 0.28 1.70 -13.75
CA TRP A 73 -0.48 2.93 -13.96
C TRP A 73 -1.52 3.17 -12.85
N LEU A 74 -2.24 2.13 -12.43
CA LEU A 74 -3.18 2.20 -11.32
C LEU A 74 -2.49 2.50 -9.98
N HIS A 75 -1.33 1.90 -9.72
CA HIS A 75 -0.51 2.20 -8.54
C HIS A 75 -0.10 3.68 -8.51
N ARG A 76 0.34 4.22 -9.67
CA ARG A 76 0.69 5.64 -9.80
C ARG A 76 -0.50 6.54 -9.50
N ILE A 77 -1.67 6.30 -10.11
CA ILE A 77 -2.86 7.13 -9.89
C ILE A 77 -3.27 7.08 -8.41
N THR A 78 -3.41 5.88 -7.86
CA THR A 78 -3.86 5.66 -6.47
C THR A 78 -2.94 6.35 -5.47
N THR A 79 -1.63 6.14 -5.62
CA THR A 79 -0.65 6.67 -4.65
C THR A 79 -0.51 8.19 -4.76
N ASN A 80 -0.57 8.75 -5.97
CA ASN A 80 -0.50 10.20 -6.15
C ASN A 80 -1.73 10.90 -5.56
N LEU A 81 -2.94 10.36 -5.79
CA LEU A 81 -4.16 10.89 -5.17
C LEU A 81 -4.08 10.85 -3.65
N PHE A 82 -3.65 9.72 -3.07
CA PHE A 82 -3.42 9.62 -1.63
C PHE A 82 -2.45 10.68 -1.10
N LEU A 83 -1.29 10.86 -1.75
CA LEU A 83 -0.29 11.84 -1.33
C LEU A 83 -0.80 13.27 -1.50
N ASP A 84 -1.56 13.57 -2.54
CA ASP A 84 -2.19 14.88 -2.75
C ASP A 84 -3.20 15.20 -1.65
N GLN A 85 -4.09 14.25 -1.32
CA GLN A 85 -5.03 14.39 -0.21
C GLN A 85 -4.29 14.59 1.12
N ALA A 86 -3.22 13.84 1.37
CA ALA A 86 -2.42 13.97 2.58
C ALA A 86 -1.73 15.35 2.70
N ARG A 87 -1.15 15.85 1.60
CA ARG A 87 -0.57 17.20 1.52
C ARG A 87 -1.62 18.29 1.78
N ARG A 88 -2.80 18.15 1.17
CA ARG A 88 -3.92 19.09 1.36
C ARG A 88 -4.39 19.12 2.81
N ARG A 89 -4.60 17.95 3.45
CA ARG A 89 -4.95 17.85 4.88
C ARG A 89 -3.89 18.48 5.78
N SER A 90 -2.61 18.29 5.47
CA SER A 90 -1.54 18.93 6.22
C SER A 90 -1.62 20.46 6.15
N ARG A 91 -1.79 21.02 4.94
CA ARG A 91 -1.91 22.48 4.75
C ARG A 91 -3.10 23.08 5.50
N ILE A 92 -4.27 22.45 5.42
CA ILE A 92 -5.48 22.92 6.13
C ILE A 92 -5.27 22.93 7.64
N ARG A 93 -4.58 21.91 8.19
CA ARG A 93 -4.26 21.91 9.64
C ARG A 93 -3.32 23.03 10.03
N PHE A 94 -2.31 23.33 9.21
CA PHE A 94 -1.40 24.45 9.48
C PHE A 94 -2.12 25.82 9.39
N ASP A 95 -3.02 25.98 8.43
CA ASP A 95 -3.78 27.23 8.20
C ASP A 95 -4.89 27.45 9.25
N GLY A 96 -5.57 26.38 9.67
CA GLY A 96 -6.58 26.44 10.73
C GLY A 96 -6.00 26.69 12.13
N MET A 97 -4.72 26.36 12.36
CA MET A 97 -4.01 26.72 13.58
C MET A 97 -3.61 28.21 13.63
N SER A 98 -3.70 28.95 12.52
CA SER A 98 -3.50 30.41 12.49
C SER A 98 -4.76 31.24 12.77
N GLU A 99 -5.97 30.67 12.72
CA GLU A 99 -7.20 31.47 12.90
C GLU A 99 -8.19 31.02 13.99
N GLU A 100 -8.32 29.75 14.39
CA GLU A 100 -9.15 29.41 15.56
C GLU A 100 -9.01 27.92 15.89
N ALA A 101 -8.32 27.61 16.98
CA ALA A 101 -8.12 26.24 17.44
C ALA A 101 -9.25 25.83 18.39
N GLU A 102 -10.32 25.23 17.86
CA GLU A 102 -11.20 24.41 18.70
C GLU A 102 -11.82 23.22 17.94
N SER A 103 -11.53 22.04 18.47
CA SER A 103 -12.20 20.76 18.26
C SER A 103 -12.17 20.10 16.87
N ARG A 104 -11.26 19.13 16.70
CA ARG A 104 -11.60 17.89 15.97
C ARG A 104 -11.12 16.69 16.78
N LEU A 105 -12.08 16.03 17.44
CA LEU A 105 -11.88 14.71 18.03
C LEU A 105 -11.39 13.73 16.96
N PRO A 106 -10.55 12.74 17.32
CA PRO A 106 -10.33 11.59 16.46
C PRO A 106 -11.67 10.87 16.24
N SER A 107 -12.03 10.59 14.98
CA SER A 107 -13.20 9.77 14.70
C SER A 107 -13.00 8.39 15.33
N GLN A 108 -13.91 8.02 16.23
CA GLN A 108 -14.00 6.70 16.84
C GLN A 108 -14.02 5.62 15.75
N GLY A 109 -13.27 4.55 15.99
CA GLY A 109 -12.91 3.53 15.01
C GLY A 109 -14.10 2.81 14.37
N PRO A 110 -13.90 2.19 13.19
CA PRO A 110 -14.97 1.49 12.50
C PRO A 110 -15.43 0.27 13.31
N GLY A 111 -16.76 0.20 13.54
CA GLY A 111 -17.43 -0.93 14.18
C GLY A 111 -17.39 -2.21 13.33
N PRO A 112 -17.64 -3.38 13.93
CA PRO A 112 -17.48 -4.66 13.26
C PRO A 112 -18.79 -5.06 12.57
N GLU A 113 -18.90 -4.95 11.24
CA GLU A 113 -19.75 -5.86 10.45
C GLU A 113 -19.32 -5.93 8.97
N ARG A 114 -18.86 -7.15 8.63
CA ARG A 114 -19.01 -7.94 7.39
C ARG A 114 -18.79 -7.28 6.01
N SER A 115 -17.60 -7.57 5.46
CA SER A 115 -17.46 -8.56 4.38
C SER A 115 -16.21 -9.40 4.66
N PHE A 116 -16.40 -10.69 4.90
CA PHE A 116 -15.33 -11.67 5.08
C PHE A 116 -14.70 -11.99 3.72
N GLU A 117 -13.39 -12.26 3.75
CA GLU A 117 -12.54 -12.82 2.69
C GLU A 117 -12.03 -11.89 1.58
N PHE A 118 -11.18 -10.92 1.91
CA PHE A 118 -10.03 -10.58 1.06
C PHE A 118 -8.87 -10.04 1.91
N ASN A 119 -7.99 -10.92 2.42
CA ASN A 119 -6.67 -10.59 2.99
C ASN A 119 -6.62 -9.29 3.84
N ASN A 120 -7.42 -9.22 4.91
CA ASN A 120 -7.26 -8.11 5.86
C ASN A 120 -5.83 -8.11 6.40
N LEU A 121 -5.13 -7.00 6.20
CA LEU A 121 -3.86 -6.76 6.87
C LEU A 121 -4.11 -6.82 8.38
N ASP A 122 -3.21 -7.47 9.11
CA ASP A 122 -3.31 -7.53 10.56
C ASP A 122 -3.47 -6.11 11.15
N VAL A 123 -4.44 -5.96 12.06
CA VAL A 123 -4.87 -4.66 12.62
C VAL A 123 -3.68 -3.88 13.20
N ASP A 124 -2.74 -4.54 13.86
CA ASP A 124 -1.59 -3.84 14.45
C ASP A 124 -0.62 -3.35 13.36
N ILE A 125 -0.47 -4.09 12.26
CA ILE A 125 0.33 -3.65 11.11
C ILE A 125 -0.33 -2.46 10.44
N GLN A 126 -1.66 -2.50 10.25
CA GLN A 126 -2.42 -1.41 9.67
C GLN A 126 -2.30 -0.13 10.51
N ARG A 127 -2.46 -0.24 11.83
CA ARG A 127 -2.23 0.88 12.76
C ARG A 127 -0.79 1.41 12.71
N ALA A 128 0.20 0.51 12.67
CA ALA A 128 1.59 0.93 12.56
C ALA A 128 1.87 1.70 11.26
N LEU A 129 1.30 1.26 10.13
CA LEU A 129 1.37 1.98 8.85
C LEU A 129 0.72 3.37 8.93
N GLU A 130 -0.43 3.48 9.60
CA GLU A 130 -1.14 4.75 9.80
C GLU A 130 -0.36 5.80 10.60
N GLU A 131 0.59 5.37 11.42
CA GLU A 131 1.46 6.26 12.17
C GLU A 131 2.70 6.70 11.38
N LEU A 132 2.96 6.12 10.20
CA LEU A 132 4.04 6.59 9.33
C LEU A 132 3.63 7.89 8.59
N PRO A 133 4.59 8.82 8.38
CA PRO A 133 4.44 9.90 7.42
C PRO A 133 4.00 9.37 6.05
N PRO A 134 3.08 10.05 5.33
CA PRO A 134 2.46 9.55 4.10
C PRO A 134 3.46 9.09 3.03
N ASP A 135 4.56 9.83 2.85
CA ASP A 135 5.61 9.48 1.88
C ASP A 135 6.33 8.17 2.22
N PHE A 136 6.56 7.90 3.50
CA PHE A 136 7.21 6.66 3.95
C PHE A 136 6.24 5.49 3.91
N ARG A 137 4.98 5.72 4.32
CA ARG A 137 3.90 4.73 4.20
C ARG A 137 3.73 4.27 2.77
N ALA A 138 3.59 5.21 1.83
CA ALA A 138 3.41 4.90 0.41
C ALA A 138 4.57 4.05 -0.14
N ALA A 139 5.82 4.43 0.18
CA ALA A 139 6.99 3.68 -0.28
C ALA A 139 7.04 2.25 0.28
N VAL A 140 6.72 2.07 1.57
CA VAL A 140 6.69 0.75 2.20
C VAL A 140 5.53 -0.09 1.69
N VAL A 141 4.32 0.47 1.54
CA VAL A 141 3.16 -0.27 1.03
C VAL A 141 3.43 -0.79 -0.39
N LEU A 142 3.92 0.07 -1.29
CA LEU A 142 4.22 -0.35 -2.65
C LEU A 142 5.31 -1.43 -2.71
N CYS A 143 6.38 -1.30 -1.92
CA CYS A 143 7.48 -2.26 -1.93
C CYS A 143 7.12 -3.57 -1.22
N ASP A 144 6.67 -3.49 0.03
CA ASP A 144 6.60 -4.65 0.94
C ASP A 144 5.24 -5.36 0.89
N LEU A 145 4.17 -4.64 0.48
CA LEU A 145 2.82 -5.19 0.44
C LEU A 145 2.30 -5.42 -0.99
N GLU A 146 2.69 -4.58 -1.95
CA GLU A 146 2.37 -4.77 -3.38
C GLU A 146 3.51 -5.47 -4.15
N GLY A 147 4.69 -5.62 -3.55
CA GLY A 147 5.81 -6.37 -4.14
C GLY A 147 6.54 -5.65 -5.28
N LEU A 148 6.41 -4.32 -5.40
CA LEU A 148 7.07 -3.56 -6.46
C LEU A 148 8.58 -3.49 -6.25
N SER A 149 9.32 -3.58 -7.35
CA SER A 149 10.75 -3.24 -7.36
C SER A 149 10.97 -1.76 -7.05
N TYR A 150 12.18 -1.40 -6.62
CA TYR A 150 12.48 -0.01 -6.28
C TYR A 150 12.33 0.95 -7.47
N ASP A 151 12.59 0.47 -8.69
CA ASP A 151 12.38 1.25 -9.92
C ASP A 151 10.89 1.45 -10.21
N GLU A 152 10.05 0.44 -10.00
CA GLU A 152 8.60 0.58 -10.11
C GLU A 152 8.03 1.53 -9.06
N VAL A 153 8.53 1.47 -7.81
CA VAL A 153 8.16 2.42 -6.76
C VAL A 153 8.59 3.85 -7.15
N ALA A 154 9.78 4.02 -7.71
CA ALA A 154 10.26 5.33 -8.19
C ALA A 154 9.34 5.89 -9.27
N ASN A 155 8.95 5.04 -10.23
CA ASN A 155 8.02 5.37 -11.31
C ASN A 155 6.59 5.65 -10.84
N ALA A 156 6.12 4.97 -9.80
CA ALA A 156 4.80 5.18 -9.22
C ALA A 156 4.75 6.49 -8.42
N LEU A 157 5.78 6.79 -7.64
CA LEU A 157 5.86 7.98 -6.79
C LEU A 157 6.39 9.24 -7.50
N GLY A 158 6.97 9.10 -8.70
CA GLY A 158 7.59 10.21 -9.43
C GLY A 158 8.82 10.79 -8.73
N VAL A 159 9.62 9.95 -8.06
CA VAL A 159 10.82 10.37 -7.31
C VAL A 159 12.06 9.58 -7.72
N LYS A 160 13.25 10.10 -7.41
CA LYS A 160 14.53 9.43 -7.71
C LYS A 160 14.67 8.12 -6.93
N LEU A 161 15.37 7.14 -7.51
CA LEU A 161 15.64 5.85 -6.88
C LEU A 161 16.33 5.95 -5.50
N GLY A 162 17.23 6.92 -5.32
CA GLY A 162 17.84 7.19 -4.01
C GLY A 162 16.83 7.66 -2.95
N THR A 163 15.82 8.44 -3.36
CA THR A 163 14.71 8.85 -2.49
C THR A 163 13.85 7.65 -2.10
N VAL A 164 13.58 6.73 -3.04
CA VAL A 164 12.86 5.48 -2.72
C VAL A 164 13.61 4.67 -1.67
N ARG A 165 14.90 4.39 -1.87
CA ARG A 165 15.73 3.62 -0.93
C ARG A 165 15.70 4.22 0.49
N SER A 166 15.91 5.53 0.59
CA SER A 166 15.88 6.23 1.87
C SER A 166 14.50 6.22 2.54
N ARG A 167 13.42 6.39 1.77
CA ARG A 167 12.04 6.33 2.29
C ARG A 167 11.69 4.94 2.80
N ILE A 168 12.00 3.88 2.05
CA ILE A 168 11.76 2.49 2.45
C ILE A 168 12.57 2.17 3.71
N HIS A 169 13.87 2.50 3.74
CA HIS A 169 14.72 2.25 4.91
C HIS A 169 14.17 2.93 6.18
N ARG A 170 13.81 4.21 6.09
CA ARG A 170 13.23 4.96 7.22
C ARG A 170 11.87 4.40 7.61
N GLY A 171 10.99 4.13 6.65
CA GLY A 171 9.68 3.54 6.90
C GLY A 171 9.76 2.20 7.61
N ARG A 172 10.63 1.29 7.15
CA ARG A 172 10.86 -0.01 7.81
C ARG A 172 11.42 0.14 9.22
N SER A 173 12.32 1.11 9.45
CA SER A 173 12.85 1.39 10.80
C SER A 173 11.74 1.85 11.75
N MET A 174 10.87 2.77 11.30
CA MET A 174 9.71 3.23 12.08
C MET A 174 8.72 2.10 12.36
N LEU A 175 8.45 1.24 11.37
CA LEU A 175 7.59 0.07 11.57
C LEU A 175 8.18 -0.91 12.57
N LYS A 176 9.49 -1.16 12.51
CA LYS A 176 10.17 -2.04 13.47
C LYS A 176 9.99 -1.55 14.90
N GLU A 177 10.14 -0.24 15.14
CA GLU A 177 9.92 0.36 16.45
C GLU A 177 8.46 0.22 16.91
N LYS A 178 7.50 0.53 16.04
CA LYS A 178 6.06 0.45 16.35
C LYS A 178 5.57 -0.98 16.59
N LEU A 179 6.16 -1.95 15.89
CA LEU A 179 5.81 -3.37 15.98
C LEU A 179 6.75 -4.15 16.91
N ALA A 180 7.58 -3.48 17.72
CA ALA A 180 8.55 -4.14 18.61
C ALA A 180 7.92 -5.17 19.55
N HIS A 181 6.69 -4.92 20.02
CA HIS A 181 5.91 -5.84 20.85
C HIS A 181 5.58 -7.19 20.18
N ARG A 182 5.75 -7.28 18.86
CA ARG A 182 5.51 -8.49 18.06
C ARG A 182 6.79 -9.26 17.75
N ASP A 183 7.94 -8.77 18.19
CA ASP A 183 9.22 -9.41 17.94
C ASP A 183 9.22 -10.84 18.50
N PRO A 184 9.32 -11.88 17.63
CA PRO A 184 9.31 -13.27 18.09
C PRO A 184 10.51 -13.60 18.98
N ALA A 185 11.61 -12.84 18.91
CA ALA A 185 12.74 -12.98 19.82
C ALA A 185 12.40 -12.54 21.25
N GLN A 186 11.52 -11.56 21.42
CA GLN A 186 11.08 -11.08 22.74
C GLN A 186 10.06 -12.01 23.40
N ARG A 187 9.38 -12.88 22.62
CA ARG A 187 8.51 -13.95 23.17
C ARG A 187 9.29 -15.10 23.82
N ARG A 188 10.62 -15.13 23.70
CA ARG A 188 11.49 -16.22 24.16
C ARG A 188 12.28 -15.85 25.43
N THR A 189 11.63 -15.58 26.56
CA THR A 189 12.29 -15.61 27.89
C THR A 189 11.31 -15.65 29.07
N PRO A 190 11.65 -16.29 30.21
CA PRO A 190 11.85 -17.72 30.42
C PRO A 190 10.73 -18.33 31.31
N ALA A 191 10.69 -19.67 31.40
CA ALA A 191 9.80 -20.41 32.28
C ALA A 191 9.86 -19.86 33.72
N VAL A 192 8.71 -19.37 34.21
CA VAL A 192 8.52 -19.01 35.61
C VAL A 192 8.81 -20.27 36.43
N GLY A 193 9.94 -20.28 37.14
CA GLY A 193 10.29 -21.31 38.09
C GLY A 193 9.25 -21.32 39.20
N LEU A 194 8.21 -22.13 39.06
CA LEU A 194 7.22 -22.39 40.10
C LEU A 194 7.97 -23.08 41.25
N LYS A 195 8.30 -22.33 42.30
CA LYS A 195 8.79 -22.91 43.56
C LYS A 195 7.64 -23.67 44.20
N ILE A 196 7.62 -24.98 44.00
CA ILE A 196 6.71 -25.87 44.74
C ILE A 196 7.19 -25.89 46.20
N PRO A 197 6.36 -25.49 47.18
CA PRO A 197 6.74 -25.60 48.58
C PRO A 197 6.85 -27.07 48.97
N ARG A 198 8.01 -27.43 49.53
CA ARG A 198 8.28 -28.78 50.03
C ARG A 198 7.44 -29.00 51.29
N VAL A 199 6.41 -29.84 51.19
CA VAL A 199 5.63 -30.31 52.34
C VAL A 199 6.58 -31.07 53.27
N ALA A 200 6.81 -30.52 54.46
CA ALA A 200 7.51 -31.20 55.54
C ALA A 200 6.59 -32.28 56.11
N GLY A 201 7.13 -33.49 56.21
CA GLY A 201 6.44 -34.68 56.66
C GLY A 201 6.04 -34.65 58.13
N ALA A 202 5.08 -35.52 58.41
CA ALA A 202 4.50 -35.83 59.70
C ALA A 202 5.53 -36.09 60.80
N GLY A 203 5.18 -35.62 62.00
CA GLY A 203 5.64 -36.09 63.30
C GLY A 203 4.44 -36.12 64.23
#